data_AF-A0A9D8V3U2-F1
#
_entry.id   AF-A0A9D8V3U2-F1
#
_cell.length_a   1.000
_cell.length_b   1.000
_cell.length_c   1.000
_cell.angle_alpha   90.00
_cell.angle_beta   90.00
_cell.angle_gamma   90.00
#
_symmetry.space_group_name_H-M   'P 1'
#
loop_
_entity.id
_entity.type
_entity.pdbx_description
1 polymer ?
#
loop_
_entity_poly.entity_id
_entity_poly.type
_entity_poly.pdbx_seq_one_letter_code
_entity_poly.pdbx_strand_id
1 'polypeptide(L)' 'MRTDIENLTDGTEVYLIPFDTNPLTRKKHRFVYSSGYFYSKPPLSSEVGPDFYFGDVFAHNEGFELVEDRE' A
#
# COMPACT_ATOMS: atom_id res chain seq x y z
N MET A 1 -10.36 1.55 -9.69
CA MET A 1 -9.07 1.57 -8.98
C MET A 1 -8.72 3.02 -8.70
N ARG A 2 -8.37 3.36 -7.46
CA ARG A 2 -8.03 4.74 -7.07
C ARG A 2 -6.54 4.98 -7.24
N THR A 3 -6.16 6.20 -7.58
CA THR A 3 -4.76 6.63 -7.78
C THR A 3 -4.42 7.89 -6.99
N ASP A 4 -5.41 8.45 -6.29
CA ASP A 4 -5.32 9.69 -5.51
C ASP A 4 -4.80 9.41 -4.09
N ILE A 5 -3.60 8.83 -4.03
CA ILE A 5 -2.96 8.37 -2.79
C ILE A 5 -2.69 9.56 -1.85
N GLU A 6 -2.46 10.76 -2.39
CA GLU A 6 -2.27 12.00 -1.65
C GLU A 6 -3.49 12.40 -0.80
N ASN A 7 -4.67 11.83 -1.06
CA ASN A 7 -5.88 12.05 -0.27
C ASN A 7 -6.07 11.00 0.85
N LEU A 8 -5.15 10.04 1.00
CA LEU A 8 -5.21 9.08 2.10
C LEU A 8 -4.93 9.77 3.44
N THR A 9 -5.72 9.40 4.45
CA THR A 9 -5.49 9.81 5.84
C THR A 9 -4.74 8.73 6.60
N ASP A 10 -3.96 9.13 7.60
CA ASP A 10 -3.23 8.19 8.44
C ASP A 10 -4.18 7.17 9.09
N GLY A 11 -3.76 5.90 9.10
CA GLY A 11 -4.58 4.78 9.53
C GLY A 11 -5.47 4.18 8.44
N THR A 12 -5.57 4.80 7.25
CA THR A 12 -6.35 4.22 6.15
C THR A 12 -5.73 2.91 5.71
N GLU A 13 -6.57 1.88 5.61
CA GLU A 13 -6.13 0.59 5.14
C GLU A 13 -6.47 0.41 3.67
N VAL A 14 -5.48 -0.05 2.90
CA VAL A 14 -5.59 -0.21 1.45
C VAL A 14 -5.01 -1.54 1.00
N TYR A 15 -5.51 -2.04 -0.11
CA TYR A 15 -4.82 -3.01 -0.93
C TYR A 15 -4.12 -2.30 -2.07
N LEU A 16 -2.80 -2.44 -2.14
CA LEU A 16 -2.04 -1.95 -3.29
C LEU A 16 -2.16 -2.93 -4.45
N ILE A 17 -2.39 -2.42 -5.65
CA ILE A 17 -2.51 -3.21 -6.88
C ILE A 17 -1.21 -3.02 -7.67
N PRO A 18 -0.25 -3.94 -7.59
CA PRO A 18 1.03 -3.81 -8.29
C PRO A 18 0.86 -4.00 -9.79
N PHE A 19 1.69 -3.33 -10.60
CA PHE A 19 1.85 -3.70 -12.00
C PHE A 19 2.41 -5.12 -12.12
N ASP A 20 2.14 -5.82 -13.22
CA ASP A 20 2.75 -7.12 -13.53
C ASP A 20 4.30 -7.06 -13.58
N THR A 21 4.85 -5.88 -13.89
CA THR A 21 6.28 -5.60 -13.94
C THR A 21 6.86 -5.12 -12.61
N ASN A 22 6.06 -5.03 -11.53
CA ASN A 22 6.53 -4.53 -10.24
C ASN A 22 7.65 -5.44 -9.68
N PRO A 23 8.86 -4.89 -9.42
CA PRO A 23 9.98 -5.66 -8.90
C PRO A 23 9.89 -5.93 -7.40
N LEU A 24 9.05 -5.19 -6.67
CA LEU A 24 8.93 -5.21 -5.21
C LEU A 24 7.92 -6.26 -4.74
N THR A 25 6.74 -6.29 -5.34
CA THR A 25 5.69 -7.26 -5.02
C THR A 25 4.75 -7.47 -6.18
N ARG A 26 4.31 -8.71 -6.40
CA ARG A 26 3.30 -9.09 -7.42
C ARG A 26 2.01 -9.59 -6.80
N LYS A 27 1.91 -9.59 -5.48
CA LYS A 27 0.72 -10.08 -4.77
C LYS A 27 0.00 -8.92 -4.13
N LYS A 28 -1.32 -8.93 -4.26
CA LYS A 28 -2.21 -8.05 -3.50
C LYS A 28 -1.93 -8.27 -2.01
N HIS A 29 -1.55 -7.21 -1.32
CA HIS A 29 -1.25 -7.23 0.11
C HIS A 29 -1.91 -6.03 0.79
N ARG A 30 -2.28 -6.19 2.06
CA ARG A 30 -2.95 -5.15 2.85
C ARG A 30 -1.89 -4.25 3.48
N PHE A 31 -2.09 -2.95 3.39
CA PHE A 31 -1.21 -1.93 3.95
C PHE A 31 -2.02 -0.93 4.75
N VAL A 32 -1.37 -0.35 5.75
CA VAL A 32 -1.84 0.82 6.49
C VAL A 32 -1.02 2.02 6.01
N TYR A 33 -1.70 3.06 5.54
CA TYR A 33 -1.06 4.32 5.21
C TYR A 33 -0.81 5.14 6.48
N SER A 34 0.39 5.71 6.61
CA SER A 34 0.74 6.62 7.69
C SER A 34 1.83 7.59 7.25
N SER A 35 1.53 8.89 7.25
CA SER A 35 2.46 9.99 7.02
C SER A 35 3.32 9.84 5.75
N GLY A 36 2.72 9.37 4.65
CA GLY A 36 3.40 9.18 3.36
C GLY A 36 4.06 7.81 3.18
N TYR A 37 3.87 6.89 4.12
CA TYR A 37 4.44 5.54 4.10
C TYR A 37 3.36 4.47 4.21
N PHE A 38 3.68 3.27 3.73
CA PHE A 38 2.81 2.11 3.77
C PHE A 38 3.43 1.00 4.60
N TYR A 39 2.66 0.51 5.57
CA TYR A 39 3.06 -0.56 6.49
C TYR A 39 2.21 -1.80 6.22
N SER A 40 2.87 -2.92 5.92
CA SER A 40 2.21 -4.19 5.61
C SER A 40 1.46 -4.76 6.81
N LYS A 41 0.28 -5.32 6.56
CA LYS A 41 -0.54 -5.97 7.59
C LYS A 41 -1.03 -7.34 7.09
N PRO A 42 -0.43 -8.47 7.53
CA PRO A 42 0.69 -8.57 8.48
C PRO A 42 2.02 -8.06 7.89
N PRO A 43 3.02 -7.75 8.75
CA PRO A 43 4.36 -7.34 8.31
C PRO A 43 4.96 -8.38 7.37
N LEU A 44 5.60 -7.94 6.28
CA LEU A 44 6.26 -8.83 5.32
C LEU A 44 7.63 -9.31 5.82
N SER A 45 8.26 -8.53 6.70
CA SER A 45 9.54 -8.88 7.34
C SER A 45 9.50 -8.59 8.84
N SER A 46 10.49 -9.12 9.58
CA SER A 46 10.68 -8.84 11.00
C SER A 46 11.35 -7.49 11.28
N GLU A 47 11.70 -6.74 10.24
CA GLU A 47 12.30 -5.42 10.38
C GLU A 47 11.24 -4.38 10.76
N VAL A 48 11.59 -3.51 11.71
CA VAL A 48 10.68 -2.46 12.18
C VAL A 48 10.83 -1.26 11.24
N GLY A 49 9.91 -1.11 10.30
CA GLY A 49 9.94 0.00 9.36
C GLY A 49 8.76 0.01 8.38
N PRO A 50 8.60 1.09 7.60
CA PRO A 50 7.68 1.11 6.48
C PRO A 50 8.18 0.17 5.37
N ASP A 51 7.28 -0.59 4.75
CA ASP A 51 7.66 -1.46 3.64
C ASP A 51 7.80 -0.67 2.34
N PHE A 52 6.97 0.37 2.14
CA PHE A 52 6.99 1.19 0.94
C PHE A 52 6.83 2.68 1.25
N TYR A 53 7.58 3.51 0.53
CA TYR A 53 7.35 4.94 0.47
C TYR A 53 6.31 5.28 -0.62
N PHE A 54 5.58 6.38 -0.44
CA PHE A 54 4.60 6.88 -1.42
C PHE A 54 5.12 6.90 -2.87
N GLY A 55 6.36 7.35 -3.07
CA GLY A 55 6.97 7.41 -4.40
C GLY A 55 7.13 6.04 -5.06
N ASP A 56 7.48 5.01 -4.30
CA ASP A 56 7.64 3.64 -4.82
C ASP A 56 6.29 3.05 -5.21
N VAL A 57 5.26 3.29 -4.39
CA VAL A 57 3.89 2.87 -4.70
C VAL A 57 3.40 3.54 -5.97
N PHE A 58 3.60 4.85 -6.13
CA PHE A 58 3.21 5.55 -7.35
C PHE A 58 3.97 5.05 -8.59
N ALA A 59 5.24 4.66 -8.46
CA ALA A 59 6.07 4.19 -9.56
C ALA A 59 5.77 2.75 -9.97
N HIS A 60 5.33 1.90 -9.04
CA HIS A 60 5.26 0.45 -9.24
C HIS A 60 3.87 -0.16 -9.05
N ASN A 61 2.87 0.62 -8.69
CA ASN A 61 1.49 0.16 -8.54
C ASN A 61 0.56 0.90 -9.49
N GLU A 62 -0.41 0.17 -10.03
CA GLU A 62 -1.47 0.73 -10.87
C GLU A 62 -2.44 1.60 -10.06
N GLY A 63 -2.50 1.35 -8.76
CA GLY A 63 -3.30 2.11 -7.82
C GLY A 63 -3.57 1.31 -6.55
N PHE A 64 -4.67 1.64 -5.89
CA PHE A 64 -5.10 1.00 -4.67
C PHE A 64 -6.62 0.82 -4.59
N GLU A 65 -7.03 -0.05 -3.68
CA GLU A 65 -8.41 -0.26 -3.25
C GLU A 65 -8.49 -0.02 -1.74
N LEU A 66 -9.55 0.64 -1.27
CA LEU A 66 -9.79 0.75 0.16
C LEU A 66 -10.16 -0.63 0.73
N VAL A 67 -9.67 -0.92 1.92
CA VAL A 67 -10.16 -2.06 2.69
C VAL A 67 -11.51 -1.65 3.27
N GLU A 68 -12.59 -2.07 2.62
CA GLU A 68 -13.92 -1.96 3.22
C GLU A 68 -14.06 -3.04 4.29
N ASP A 69 -14.01 -2.65 5.56
CA ASP A 69 -14.49 -3.51 6.64
C ASP A 69 -16.01 -3.63 6.46
N ARG A 70 -16.45 -4.73 5.85
CA ARG A 70 -17.87 -5.11 5.85
C ARG A 70 -18.21 -5.55 7.27
N GLU A 71 -18.89 -4.69 8.02
CA GLU A 71 -19.63 -5.06 9.24
C GLU A 71 -20.72 -6.12 8.94
#